data_AF-A0A9J5WRJ9-F1
#
_entry.id   AF-A0A9J5WRJ9-F1
#
_cell.length_a   1.000
_cell.length_b   1.000
_cell.length_c   1.000
_cell.angle_alpha   90.00
_cell.angle_beta   90.00
_cell.angle_gamma   90.00
#
_symmetry.space_group_name_H-M   'P 1'
#
loop_
_entity.id
_entity.type
_entity.pdbx_description
1 polymer ?
#
loop_
_entity_poly.entity_id
_entity_poly.type
_entity_poly.pdbx_seq_one_letter_code
_entity_poly.pdbx_strand_id
1 'polypeptide(L)' 'MKNKLFAKILNPGGVITIANAVFGSDPPIDDDVLAKAFQVDKKVIDHLQEQLWWDNN' A
#
# COMPACT_ATOMS: atom_id res chain seq x y z
N MET A 1 -12.99 4.02 20.07
CA MET A 1 -11.67 3.47 19.68
C MET A 1 -11.86 2.03 19.25
N LYS A 2 -11.83 1.77 17.94
CA LYS A 2 -11.72 0.41 17.42
C LYS A 2 -10.30 0.30 16.88
N ASN A 3 -9.49 -0.52 17.52
CA ASN A 3 -8.13 -0.78 17.10
C ASN A 3 -8.19 -1.55 15.77
N LYS A 4 -8.17 -0.80 14.67
CA LYS A 4 -8.11 -1.28 13.28
C LYS A 4 -6.72 -1.83 12.91
N LEU A 5 -5.87 -2.11 13.89
CA LEU A 5 -4.44 -2.31 13.67
C LEU A 5 -4.08 -3.73 13.20
N PHE A 6 -5.01 -4.70 13.22
CA PHE A 6 -4.69 -6.09 12.83
C PHE A 6 -5.73 -6.78 11.94
N ALA A 7 -6.80 -6.08 11.53
CA ALA A 7 -7.95 -6.70 10.88
C ALA A 7 -7.84 -6.88 9.36
N LYS A 8 -6.66 -6.77 8.74
CA LYS A 8 -6.52 -7.05 7.29
C LYS A 8 -5.19 -7.72 6.94
N ILE A 9 -4.84 -8.80 7.63
CA ILE A 9 -3.76 -9.69 7.17
C ILE A 9 -4.30 -11.01 6.65
N LEU A 10 -5.45 -11.51 7.10
CA LEU A 10 -6.07 -12.72 6.56
C LEU A 10 -7.61 -12.66 6.69
N ASN A 11 -8.32 -12.58 5.56
CA ASN A 11 -9.73 -13.01 5.49
C ASN A 11 -9.79 -14.28 4.63
N PRO A 12 -10.51 -15.34 5.04
CA PRO A 12 -10.64 -16.54 4.22
C PRO A 12 -11.46 -16.18 2.97
N GLY A 13 -10.80 -16.14 1.82
CA GLY A 13 -11.38 -15.79 0.51
C GLY A 13 -10.88 -14.48 -0.11
N GLY A 14 -10.06 -13.68 0.60
CA GLY A 14 -9.52 -12.43 0.06
C GLY A 14 -8.12 -12.57 -0.53
N VAL A 15 -7.95 -12.34 -1.82
CA VAL A 15 -6.62 -12.18 -2.42
C VAL A 15 -6.12 -10.77 -2.11
N ILE A 16 -5.10 -10.64 -1.26
CA ILE A 16 -4.34 -9.39 -1.12
C ILE A 16 -3.15 -9.49 -2.07
N THR A 17 -3.14 -8.65 -3.09
CA THR A 17 -2.01 -8.55 -4.02
C THR A 17 -0.84 -7.83 -3.32
N ILE A 18 0.40 -8.23 -3.64
CA ILE A 18 1.62 -7.61 -3.08
C ILE A 18 1.60 -6.08 -3.29
N ALA A 19 1.07 -5.62 -4.43
CA ALA A 19 0.92 -4.20 -4.73
C ALA A 19 0.06 -3.47 -3.68
N ASN A 20 -1.07 -4.04 -3.26
CA ASN A 20 -1.92 -3.43 -2.22
C ASN A 20 -1.26 -3.40 -0.85
N ALA A 21 -0.46 -4.40 -0.51
CA ALA A 21 0.26 -4.42 0.76
C ALA A 21 1.39 -3.38 0.82
N VAL A 22 2.02 -3.07 -0.32
CA VAL A 22 3.16 -2.15 -0.40
C VAL A 22 2.70 -0.72 -0.71
N PHE A 23 1.99 -0.52 -1.82
CA PHE A 23 1.62 0.80 -2.33
C PHE A 23 0.21 1.26 -1.93
N GLY A 24 -0.67 0.34 -1.51
CA GLY A 24 -2.05 0.63 -1.07
C GLY A 24 -2.24 0.57 0.45
N SER A 25 -1.15 0.70 1.22
CA SER A 25 -1.18 0.58 2.68
C SER A 25 -1.84 1.81 3.34
N ASP A 26 -2.49 1.58 4.49
CA ASP A 26 -3.08 2.63 5.34
C ASP A 26 -2.61 2.42 6.80
N PRO A 27 -1.73 3.29 7.35
CA PRO A 27 -1.15 4.48 6.69
C PRO A 27 -0.15 4.12 5.58
N PRO A 28 0.05 5.01 4.58
CA PRO A 28 1.01 4.77 3.50
C PRO A 28 2.45 4.64 4.01
N ILE A 29 3.22 3.75 3.39
CA ILE A 29 4.66 3.64 3.61
C ILE A 29 5.35 4.84 2.94
N ASP A 30 6.34 5.42 3.64
CA ASP A 30 7.12 6.55 3.16
C ASP A 30 7.75 6.31 1.77
N ASP A 31 7.56 7.26 0.87
CA ASP A 31 7.93 7.12 -0.54
C ASP A 31 9.45 7.05 -0.73
N ASP A 32 10.24 7.67 0.14
CA ASP A 32 11.70 7.64 0.04
C ASP A 32 12.24 6.26 0.44
N VAL A 33 11.58 5.59 1.40
CA VAL A 33 11.85 4.20 1.76
C VAL A 33 11.55 3.27 0.58
N LEU A 34 10.40 3.44 -0.07
CA LEU A 34 10.00 2.63 -1.22
C LEU A 34 10.91 2.90 -2.43
N ALA A 35 11.17 4.18 -2.75
CA ALA A 35 12.07 4.57 -3.84
C ALA A 35 13.45 3.94 -3.68
N LYS A 36 13.99 3.94 -2.46
CA LYS A 36 15.26 3.28 -2.14
C LYS A 36 15.20 1.75 -2.25
N ALA A 37 14.13 1.13 -1.76
CA ALA A 37 13.96 -0.32 -1.79
C ALA A 37 13.84 -0.88 -3.23
N PHE A 38 13.11 -0.15 -4.08
CA PHE A 38 12.86 -0.53 -5.47
C PHE A 38 13.84 0.10 -6.46
N GLN A 39 14.72 0.99 -6.01
CA GLN A 39 15.70 1.72 -6.84
C GLN A 39 15.05 2.46 -8.02
N VAL A 40 13.92 3.11 -7.73
CA VAL A 40 13.16 3.91 -8.69
C VAL A 40 13.04 5.35 -8.20
N ASP A 41 12.65 6.25 -9.09
CA ASP A 41 12.33 7.62 -8.72
C ASP A 41 11.08 7.67 -7.84
N LYS A 42 11.06 8.62 -6.90
CA LYS A 42 9.91 8.88 -6.02
C LYS A 42 8.60 9.08 -6.79
N LYS A 43 8.66 9.74 -7.97
CA LYS A 43 7.49 9.94 -8.84
C LYS A 43 6.82 8.64 -9.29
N VAL A 44 7.58 7.55 -9.42
CA VAL A 44 7.02 6.23 -9.74
C VAL A 44 6.26 5.68 -8.54
N ILE A 45 6.77 5.89 -7.33
CA ILE A 45 6.10 5.49 -6.09
C ILE A 45 4.79 6.26 -5.90
N ASP A 46 4.84 7.59 -6.02
CA ASP A 46 3.66 8.46 -5.90
C ASP A 46 2.55 7.98 -6.85
N HIS A 47 2.90 7.72 -8.12
CA HIS A 47 1.97 7.24 -9.12
C HIS A 47 1.36 5.87 -8.78
N LEU A 48 2.16 4.94 -8.27
CA LEU A 48 1.69 3.60 -7.89
C LEU A 48 0.77 3.64 -6.66
N GLN A 49 1.03 4.53 -5.70
CA GLN A 49 0.14 4.75 -4.56
C GLN A 49 -1.18 5.38 -5.02
N GLU A 50 -1.15 6.42 -5.86
CA GLU A 50 -2.36 7.07 -6.39
C GLU A 50 -3.31 6.09 -7.10
N GLN A 51 -2.77 5.20 -7.95
CA GLN A 51 -3.57 4.19 -8.66
C GLN A 51 -4.40 3.33 -7.71
N LEU A 52 -3.79 2.87 -6.61
CA LEU A 52 -4.46 1.96 -5.68
C LEU A 52 -5.39 2.70 -4.70
N TRP A 53 -5.19 3.98 -4.46
CA TRP A 53 -6.09 4.77 -3.63
C TRP A 53 -7.38 5.14 -4.39
N TRP A 54 -7.30 5.40 -5.70
CA TRP A 54 -8.49 5.61 -6.53
C TRP A 54 -9.33 4.36 -6.72
N ASP A 55 -8.72 3.18 -6.85
CA ASP A 55 -9.44 1.91 -7.00
C ASP A 55 -10.26 1.50 -5.75
N ASN A 56 -10.02 2.15 -4.59
CA ASN A 56 -10.66 1.85 -3.31
C ASN A 56 -11.85 2.78 -2.95
N ASN A 57 -12.30 3.65 -3.86
CA ASN A 57 -13.46 4.54 -3.68
C ASN A 57 -14.61 4.22 -4.64
#